data_AF-A0A4S9K9W5-F1
#
_entry.id   AF-A0A4S9K9W5-F1
#
_cell.length_a   1.000
_cell.length_b   1.000
_cell.length_c   1.000
_cell.angle_alpha   90.00
_cell.angle_beta   90.00
_cell.angle_gamma   90.00
#
_symmetry.space_group_name_H-M   'P 1'
#
loop_
_entity.id
_entity.type
_entity.pdbx_description
1 polymer ?
#
loop_
_entity_poly.entity_id
_entity_poly.type
_entity_poly.pdbx_seq_one_letter_code
_entity_poly.pdbx_strand_id
1 'polypeptide(L)'
;MPQDMPPTGGYEPVQYKRNLPARGFRPATYLIMVGAICTYGFWRSIEQPGPRREEELEERARDGEYRIAAIPGRERLQEAQMKIYRINWPNLDFEKEVNADFVLHSELAREKMWSRIHLIPMLQAEEDRDQVRRHLADKARERELLGAETKVYHSDRFVRPTFAVTPNEVTK
;
A
#
# COMPACT_ATOMS: atom_id res chain seq x y z
N MET A 1 -76.81 -13.62 -38.09
CA MET A 1 -76.14 -13.55 -36.76
C MET A 1 -76.37 -12.13 -36.23
N PRO A 2 -76.76 -11.96 -34.96
CA PRO A 2 -76.91 -10.63 -34.39
C PRO A 2 -75.57 -9.90 -34.43
N GLN A 3 -75.57 -8.66 -34.90
CA GLN A 3 -74.38 -7.82 -35.03
C GLN A 3 -74.05 -7.21 -33.66
N ASP A 4 -72.80 -7.32 -33.21
CA ASP A 4 -72.39 -6.82 -31.90
C ASP A 4 -72.14 -5.31 -31.99
N MET A 5 -72.89 -4.55 -31.21
CA MET A 5 -72.97 -3.09 -31.30
C MET A 5 -72.45 -2.48 -29.99
N PRO A 6 -71.75 -1.33 -30.05
CA PRO A 6 -71.37 -0.63 -28.83
C PRO A 6 -72.63 -0.20 -28.04
N PRO A 7 -72.56 -0.14 -26.70
CA PRO A 7 -73.68 0.32 -25.89
C PRO A 7 -74.09 1.73 -26.31
N THR A 8 -75.39 2.04 -26.26
CA THR A 8 -75.97 3.31 -26.72
C THR A 8 -75.41 4.56 -26.02
N GLY A 9 -74.78 4.41 -24.85
CA GLY A 9 -74.07 5.47 -24.12
C GLY A 9 -72.55 5.51 -24.33
N GLY A 10 -71.97 4.63 -25.16
CA GLY A 10 -70.53 4.49 -25.35
C GLY A 10 -69.80 3.81 -24.19
N TYR A 11 -68.48 3.64 -24.32
CA TYR A 11 -67.61 3.14 -23.25
C TYR A 11 -67.12 4.29 -22.37
N GLU A 12 -66.78 3.98 -21.12
CA GLU A 12 -66.11 4.94 -20.25
C GLU A 12 -64.77 5.42 -20.84
N PRO A 13 -64.37 6.67 -20.56
CA PRO A 13 -63.12 7.21 -21.06
C PRO A 13 -61.93 6.49 -20.43
N VAL A 14 -61.25 5.68 -21.23
CA VAL A 14 -60.02 4.99 -20.82
C VAL A 14 -58.87 5.98 -20.77
N GLN A 15 -58.15 6.03 -19.65
CA GLN A 15 -56.97 6.89 -19.52
C GLN A 15 -55.82 6.35 -20.40
N TYR A 16 -55.61 6.98 -21.55
CA TYR A 16 -54.54 6.65 -22.50
C TYR A 16 -53.25 7.45 -22.28
N LYS A 17 -53.29 8.46 -21.40
CA LYS A 17 -52.14 9.34 -21.11
C LYS A 17 -51.24 8.75 -20.03
N ARG A 18 -49.93 8.96 -20.14
CA ARG A 18 -48.94 8.52 -19.14
C ARG A 18 -49.24 9.16 -17.77
N ASN A 19 -49.45 8.32 -16.75
CA ASN A 19 -49.69 8.74 -15.37
C ASN A 19 -48.47 8.47 -14.49
N LEU A 20 -47.42 9.28 -14.64
CA LEU A 20 -46.17 9.15 -13.89
C LEU A 20 -46.00 10.41 -13.02
N PRO A 21 -46.40 10.38 -11.74
CA PRO A 21 -46.21 11.53 -10.86
C PRO A 21 -44.72 11.70 -10.56
N ALA A 22 -44.20 12.91 -10.79
CA ALA A 22 -42.85 13.26 -10.36
C ALA A 22 -42.82 13.26 -8.82
N ARG A 23 -42.20 12.24 -8.23
CA ARG A 23 -42.14 12.01 -6.79
C ARG A 23 -40.72 12.23 -6.29
N GLY A 24 -40.56 12.91 -5.16
CA GLY A 24 -39.27 13.16 -4.52
C GLY A 24 -39.03 14.63 -4.17
N PHE A 25 -37.96 14.88 -3.43
CA PHE A 25 -37.53 16.23 -3.07
C PHE A 25 -36.83 16.92 -4.25
N ARG A 26 -36.79 18.25 -4.22
CA ARG A 26 -36.11 19.05 -5.24
C ARG A 26 -34.62 18.69 -5.28
N PRO A 27 -33.95 18.64 -6.45
CA PRO A 27 -32.55 18.23 -6.57
C PRO A 27 -31.59 18.96 -5.63
N ALA A 28 -31.83 20.25 -5.38
CA ALA A 28 -31.03 21.07 -4.46
C ALA A 28 -31.01 20.54 -3.02
N THR A 29 -32.09 19.90 -2.56
CA THR A 29 -32.14 19.35 -1.19
C THR A 29 -31.15 18.20 -0.99
N TYR A 30 -30.98 17.35 -1.99
CA TYR A 30 -30.00 16.27 -1.96
C TYR A 30 -28.56 16.80 -1.95
N LEU A 31 -28.28 17.86 -2.72
CA LEU A 31 -26.95 18.48 -2.75
C LEU A 31 -26.57 19.05 -1.38
N ILE A 32 -27.51 19.69 -0.68
CA ILE A 32 -27.27 20.20 0.67
C ILE A 32 -27.01 19.04 1.65
N MET A 33 -27.81 17.98 1.60
CA MET A 33 -27.65 16.81 2.46
C MET A 33 -26.30 16.11 2.25
N VAL A 34 -25.94 15.86 0.99
CA VAL A 34 -24.66 15.23 0.65
C VAL A 34 -23.50 16.15 1.04
N GLY A 35 -23.62 17.45 0.79
CA GLY A 35 -22.63 18.44 1.21
C GLY A 35 -22.39 18.39 2.72
N ALA A 36 -23.46 18.42 3.52
CA ALA A 36 -23.34 18.35 4.97
C ALA A 36 -22.67 17.05 5.47
N ILE A 37 -23.03 15.90 4.88
CA ILE A 37 -22.43 14.60 5.22
C ILE A 37 -20.94 14.59 4.87
N CYS A 38 -20.58 15.07 3.67
CA CYS A 38 -19.18 15.12 3.25
C CYS A 38 -18.38 16.10 4.12
N THR A 39 -18.90 17.30 4.38
CA THR A 39 -18.22 18.29 5.24
C THR A 39 -18.02 17.75 6.64
N TYR A 40 -19.02 17.09 7.23
CA TYR A 40 -18.89 16.43 8.53
C TYR A 40 -17.88 15.27 8.50
N GLY A 41 -17.92 14.45 7.45
CA GLY A 41 -16.98 13.34 7.26
C GLY A 41 -15.53 13.82 7.15
N PHE A 42 -15.29 14.88 6.39
CA PHE A 42 -13.97 15.50 6.29
C PHE A 42 -13.53 16.13 7.61
N TRP A 43 -14.41 16.90 8.27
CA TRP A 43 -14.12 17.47 9.59
C TRP A 43 -13.72 16.38 10.59
N ARG A 44 -14.50 15.28 10.66
CA ARG A 44 -14.22 14.16 11.55
C ARG A 44 -12.99 13.34 11.14
N SER A 45 -12.69 13.23 9.85
CA SER A 45 -11.48 12.55 9.35
C SER A 45 -10.21 13.34 9.65
N ILE A 46 -10.28 14.67 9.60
CA ILE A 46 -9.16 15.55 9.93
C ILE A 46 -8.92 15.55 11.45
N GLU A 47 -9.99 15.47 12.24
CA GLU A 47 -9.90 15.46 13.71
C GLU A 47 -9.45 14.12 14.29
N GLN A 48 -9.59 13.01 13.56
CA GLN A 48 -8.99 11.73 13.95
C GLN A 48 -7.85 11.31 13.00
N PRO A 49 -6.63 11.86 13.15
CA PRO A 49 -5.42 11.13 12.80
C PRO A 49 -5.21 10.03 13.86
N GLY A 50 -6.16 9.09 13.94
CA GLY A 50 -6.32 8.19 15.08
C GLY A 50 -5.84 6.74 14.83
N PRO A 51 -5.22 6.09 15.83
CA PRO A 51 -4.53 4.79 15.75
C PRO A 51 -5.41 3.54 15.59
N ARG A 52 -6.74 3.70 15.56
CA ARG A 52 -7.72 2.59 15.50
C ARG A 52 -7.53 1.65 14.30
N ARG A 53 -6.95 2.15 13.20
CA ARG A 53 -6.73 1.37 11.98
C ARG A 53 -5.64 0.31 12.14
N GLU A 54 -4.66 0.51 13.03
CA GLU A 54 -3.55 -0.45 13.17
C GLU A 54 -3.95 -1.65 14.04
N GLU A 55 -4.71 -1.44 15.12
CA GLU A 55 -5.21 -2.53 15.98
C GLU A 55 -6.21 -3.44 15.25
N GLU A 56 -7.12 -2.88 14.45
CA GLU A 56 -8.07 -3.67 13.64
C GLU A 56 -7.38 -4.44 12.50
N LEU A 57 -6.29 -3.90 11.93
CA LEU A 57 -5.48 -4.59 10.92
C LEU A 57 -4.63 -5.71 11.55
N GLU A 58 -4.16 -5.54 12.78
CA GLU A 58 -3.46 -6.58 13.56
C GLU A 58 -4.41 -7.69 14.05
N GLU A 59 -5.64 -7.34 14.42
CA GLU A 59 -6.70 -8.33 14.73
C GLU A 59 -7.06 -9.15 13.48
N ARG A 60 -7.30 -8.50 12.34
CA ARG A 60 -7.55 -9.19 11.06
C ARG A 60 -6.35 -9.97 10.53
N ALA A 61 -5.12 -9.58 10.85
CA ALA A 61 -3.91 -10.35 10.53
C ALA A 61 -3.74 -11.57 11.44
N ARG A 62 -4.19 -11.50 12.70
CA ARG A 62 -4.24 -12.64 13.64
C ARG A 62 -5.23 -13.72 13.19
N ASP A 63 -6.33 -13.31 12.59
CA ASP A 63 -7.38 -14.21 12.07
C ASP A 63 -7.04 -14.84 10.71
N GLY A 64 -5.85 -14.56 10.15
CA GLY A 64 -5.25 -15.36 9.09
C GLY A 64 -5.78 -15.13 7.67
N GLU A 65 -6.54 -14.06 7.41
CA GLU A 65 -7.19 -13.81 6.11
C GLU A 65 -6.45 -12.81 5.19
N TYR A 66 -5.17 -12.50 5.46
CA TYR A 66 -4.31 -11.77 4.52
C TYR A 66 -3.22 -12.67 3.93
N ARG A 67 -3.64 -13.56 3.03
CA ARG A 67 -2.75 -14.16 2.02
C ARG A 67 -2.67 -13.23 0.81
N ILE A 68 -2.02 -12.08 0.96
CA ILE A 68 -1.51 -11.32 -0.19
C ILE A 68 0.01 -11.37 -0.10
N ALA A 69 0.59 -12.04 -1.10
CA ALA A 69 1.97 -12.41 -1.21
C ALA A 69 2.95 -11.22 -1.18
N ALA A 70 3.84 -11.20 -0.20
CA ALA A 70 5.10 -10.50 -0.32
C ALA A 70 6.06 -11.38 -1.15
N ILE A 71 6.08 -11.18 -2.47
CA ILE A 71 7.08 -11.77 -3.36
C ILE A 71 8.45 -11.15 -2.98
N PRO A 72 9.45 -11.97 -2.60
CA PRO A 72 10.80 -11.45 -2.35
C PRO A 72 11.43 -10.97 -3.67
N GLY A 73 12.00 -9.76 -3.68
CA GLY A 73 12.72 -9.19 -4.83
C GLY A 73 12.08 -7.98 -5.53
N ARG A 74 11.05 -7.36 -4.96
CA ARG A 74 10.32 -6.23 -5.58
C ARG A 74 11.10 -4.90 -5.62
N GLU A 75 12.20 -4.77 -4.89
CA GLU A 75 13.02 -3.54 -4.81
C GLU A 75 13.74 -3.24 -6.13
N ARG A 76 14.23 -4.28 -6.82
CA ARG A 76 14.90 -4.12 -8.12
C ARG A 76 13.95 -3.70 -9.24
N LEU A 77 12.68 -4.10 -9.14
CA LEU A 77 11.64 -3.69 -10.09
C LEU A 77 11.20 -2.25 -9.82
N GLN A 78 11.12 -1.81 -8.56
CA GLN A 78 10.81 -0.42 -8.22
C GLN A 78 11.92 0.55 -8.65
N GLU A 79 13.20 0.19 -8.51
CA GLU A 79 14.32 1.01 -8.97
C GLU A 79 14.38 1.11 -10.51
N ALA A 80 14.16 -0.01 -11.20
CA ALA A 80 14.07 -0.02 -12.67
C ALA A 80 12.89 0.84 -13.15
N GLN A 81 11.75 0.71 -12.49
CA GLN A 81 10.53 1.42 -12.80
C GLN A 81 10.66 2.94 -12.53
N MET A 82 11.28 3.35 -11.41
CA MET A 82 11.60 4.75 -11.10
C MET A 82 12.61 5.38 -12.08
N LYS A 83 13.61 4.61 -12.55
CA LYS A 83 14.53 5.07 -13.61
C LYS A 83 13.83 5.24 -14.95
N ILE A 84 12.94 4.32 -15.33
CA ILE A 84 12.14 4.41 -16.57
C ILE A 84 11.20 5.62 -16.52
N TYR A 85 10.52 5.87 -15.39
CA TYR A 85 9.63 7.03 -15.24
C TYR A 85 10.37 8.36 -15.30
N ARG A 86 11.60 8.45 -14.77
CA ARG A 86 12.45 9.64 -14.87
C ARG A 86 12.90 9.97 -16.31
N ILE A 87 13.00 8.95 -17.16
CA ILE A 87 13.38 9.10 -18.58
C ILE A 87 12.16 9.50 -19.43
N ASN A 88 10.99 8.89 -19.19
CA ASN A 88 9.78 9.12 -20.00
C ASN A 88 9.02 10.42 -19.67
N TRP A 89 9.18 11.00 -18.48
CA TRP A 89 8.41 12.19 -18.08
C TRP A 89 9.27 13.25 -17.37
N PRO A 90 10.03 14.07 -18.13
CA PRO A 90 11.10 14.93 -17.58
C PRO A 90 10.62 16.20 -16.87
N ASN A 91 9.33 16.55 -16.94
CA ASN A 91 8.78 17.81 -16.40
C ASN A 91 7.95 17.62 -15.12
N LEU A 92 8.04 16.45 -14.46
CA LEU A 92 7.34 16.18 -13.20
C LEU A 92 8.25 16.49 -12.00
N ASP A 93 7.89 17.49 -11.18
CA ASP A 93 8.61 17.85 -9.95
C ASP A 93 8.29 16.85 -8.83
N PHE A 94 8.94 15.68 -8.87
CA PHE A 94 8.74 14.57 -7.93
C PHE A 94 8.87 14.95 -6.45
N GLU A 95 9.67 15.97 -6.11
CA GLU A 95 9.84 16.44 -4.74
C GLU A 95 8.59 17.09 -4.15
N LYS A 96 7.70 17.67 -4.96
CA LYS A 96 6.47 18.34 -4.47
C LYS A 96 5.27 17.41 -4.39
N GLU A 97 5.20 16.39 -5.22
CA GLU A 97 4.07 15.45 -5.22
C GLU A 97 4.25 14.31 -4.22
N VAL A 98 5.49 13.85 -3.95
CA VAL A 98 5.73 12.76 -2.98
C VAL A 98 5.72 13.25 -1.53
N ASN A 99 6.10 14.51 -1.27
CA ASN A 99 6.08 15.09 0.08
C ASN A 99 4.69 15.59 0.50
N ALA A 100 3.73 15.69 -0.42
CA ALA A 100 2.34 16.07 -0.09
C ALA A 100 1.61 14.97 0.70
N ASP A 101 2.14 13.75 0.74
CA ASP A 101 1.54 12.59 1.43
C ASP A 101 2.10 12.34 2.86
N PHE A 102 3.13 13.06 3.32
CA PHE A 102 3.86 12.67 4.53
C PHE A 102 3.51 13.46 5.81
N VAL A 103 2.55 12.89 6.53
CA VAL A 103 2.51 12.71 7.99
C VAL A 103 2.29 13.96 8.87
N LEU A 104 1.03 14.19 9.23
CA LEU A 104 0.69 14.70 10.57
C LEU A 104 1.27 13.73 11.61
N HIS A 105 2.24 14.20 12.38
CA HIS A 105 2.95 13.38 13.34
C HIS A 105 2.00 12.96 14.47
N SER A 106 1.48 11.73 14.39
CA SER A 106 0.85 11.10 15.54
C SER A 106 1.92 10.82 16.58
N GLU A 107 1.64 11.16 17.84
CA GLU A 107 2.51 10.90 18.98
C GLU A 107 3.01 9.45 19.02
N LEU A 108 2.17 8.50 18.58
CA LEU A 108 2.51 7.08 18.44
C LEU A 108 3.55 6.81 17.35
N ALA A 109 3.47 7.45 16.19
CA ALA A 109 4.50 7.31 15.15
C ALA A 109 5.84 7.89 15.64
N ARG A 110 5.79 8.98 16.43
CA ARG A 110 6.97 9.54 17.09
C ARG A 110 7.53 8.57 18.13
N GLU A 111 6.72 8.04 19.02
CA GLU A 111 7.13 7.04 20.02
C GLU A 111 7.76 5.80 19.35
N LYS A 112 7.14 5.29 18.29
CA LYS A 112 7.66 4.20 17.46
C LYS A 112 8.98 4.54 16.77
N MET A 113 9.16 5.78 16.30
CA MET A 113 10.42 6.25 15.74
C MET A 113 11.50 6.30 16.83
N TRP A 114 11.18 6.88 17.99
CA TRP A 114 12.10 7.00 19.11
C TRP A 114 12.51 5.63 19.67
N SER A 115 11.59 4.67 19.79
CA SER A 115 11.95 3.31 20.21
C SER A 115 12.93 2.65 19.23
N ARG A 116 12.75 2.84 17.93
CA ARG A 116 13.71 2.38 16.91
C ARG A 116 15.06 3.05 17.07
N ILE A 117 15.13 4.37 17.20
CA ILE A 117 16.40 5.12 17.34
C ILE A 117 17.24 4.57 18.50
N HIS A 118 16.61 4.22 19.62
CA HIS A 118 17.32 3.67 20.77
C HIS A 118 17.75 2.21 20.59
N LEU A 119 16.99 1.41 19.84
CA LEU A 119 17.30 -0.01 19.62
C LEU A 119 18.28 -0.24 18.45
N ILE A 120 18.30 0.66 17.46
CA ILE A 120 19.13 0.54 16.25
C ILE A 120 20.61 0.29 16.56
N PRO A 121 21.27 1.00 17.49
CA PRO A 121 22.70 0.77 17.77
C PRO A 121 22.99 -0.65 18.26
N MET A 122 22.12 -1.22 19.11
CA MET A 122 22.28 -2.58 19.60
C MET A 122 22.10 -3.59 18.47
N LEU A 123 21.02 -3.48 17.70
CA LEU A 123 20.71 -4.40 16.58
C LEU A 123 21.78 -4.33 15.48
N GLN A 124 22.24 -3.12 15.17
CA GLN A 124 23.31 -2.90 14.20
C GLN A 124 24.62 -3.56 14.66
N ALA A 125 24.96 -3.47 15.95
CA ALA A 125 26.15 -4.10 16.50
C ALA A 125 26.07 -5.64 16.51
N GLU A 126 24.88 -6.21 16.74
CA GLU A 126 24.66 -7.66 16.62
C GLU A 126 24.83 -8.13 15.17
N GLU A 127 24.19 -7.44 14.23
CA GLU A 127 24.31 -7.76 12.81
C GLU A 127 25.75 -7.64 12.31
N ASP A 128 26.47 -6.57 12.67
CA ASP A 128 27.86 -6.38 12.24
C ASP A 128 28.80 -7.47 12.80
N ARG A 129 28.56 -8.00 14.01
CA ARG A 129 29.31 -9.16 14.56
C ARG A 129 29.06 -10.43 13.76
N ASP A 130 27.81 -10.70 13.41
CA ASP A 130 27.45 -11.88 12.61
C ASP A 130 27.98 -11.80 11.19
N GLN A 131 27.98 -10.61 10.59
CA GLN A 131 28.52 -10.38 9.25
C GLN A 131 30.04 -10.61 9.22
N VAL A 132 30.79 -10.10 10.20
CA VAL A 132 32.23 -10.36 10.31
C VAL A 132 32.49 -11.86 10.47
N ARG A 133 31.70 -12.57 11.28
CA ARG A 133 31.83 -14.03 11.46
C ARG A 133 31.64 -14.80 10.16
N ARG A 134 30.60 -14.47 9.38
CA ARG A 134 30.35 -15.09 8.06
C ARG A 134 31.47 -14.78 7.08
N HIS A 135 31.89 -13.52 7.01
CA HIS A 135 32.94 -13.07 6.09
C HIS A 135 34.29 -13.76 6.34
N LEU A 136 34.69 -13.89 7.61
CA LEU A 136 35.93 -14.60 7.97
C LEU A 136 35.82 -16.11 7.69
N ALA A 137 34.66 -16.72 7.91
CA ALA A 137 34.44 -18.13 7.60
C ALA A 137 34.48 -18.40 6.09
N ASP A 138 33.90 -17.52 5.28
CA ASP A 138 33.93 -17.64 3.83
C ASP A 138 35.35 -17.46 3.28
N LYS A 139 36.12 -16.48 3.79
CA LYS A 139 37.54 -16.32 3.44
C LYS A 139 38.39 -17.54 3.80
N ALA A 140 38.15 -18.14 4.96
CA ALA A 140 38.85 -19.35 5.36
C ALA A 140 38.54 -20.50 4.40
N ARG A 141 37.26 -20.67 4.03
CA ARG A 141 36.81 -21.68 3.06
C ARG A 141 37.40 -21.46 1.67
N GLU A 142 37.40 -20.22 1.18
CA GLU A 142 38.01 -19.85 -0.11
C GLU A 142 39.52 -20.16 -0.10
N ARG A 143 40.22 -19.84 0.99
CA ARG A 143 41.65 -20.13 1.13
C ARG A 143 41.94 -21.64 1.12
N GLU A 144 41.10 -22.45 1.77
CA GLU A 144 41.25 -23.92 1.76
C GLU A 144 41.00 -24.52 0.37
N LEU A 145 39.98 -24.05 -0.35
CA LEU A 145 39.58 -24.60 -1.65
C LEU A 145 40.45 -24.09 -2.81
N LEU A 146 40.79 -22.81 -2.81
CA LEU A 146 41.46 -22.13 -3.93
C LEU A 146 42.92 -21.78 -3.63
N GLY A 147 43.37 -21.95 -2.39
CA GLY A 147 44.75 -21.70 -1.98
C GLY A 147 45.14 -20.22 -1.82
N ALA A 148 44.26 -19.28 -2.19
CA ALA A 148 44.51 -17.84 -2.11
C ALA A 148 43.24 -17.05 -1.78
N GLU A 149 43.40 -15.96 -1.03
CA GLU A 149 42.36 -14.95 -0.81
C GLU A 149 42.44 -13.92 -1.94
N THR A 150 41.38 -13.77 -2.73
CA THR A 150 41.37 -12.86 -3.88
C THR A 150 40.52 -11.63 -3.62
N LYS A 151 41.12 -10.44 -3.77
CA LYS A 151 40.43 -9.16 -3.62
C LYS A 151 39.90 -8.72 -4.98
N VAL A 152 38.57 -8.60 -5.11
CA VAL A 152 37.93 -8.16 -6.38
C VAL A 152 38.19 -6.67 -6.64
N TYR A 153 38.13 -5.84 -5.60
CA TYR A 153 38.27 -4.39 -5.72
C TYR A 153 39.66 -3.93 -5.30
N HIS A 154 40.22 -2.95 -6.01
CA HIS A 154 41.53 -2.41 -5.66
C HIS A 154 41.52 -1.54 -4.39
N SER A 155 40.37 -0.99 -3.97
CA SER A 155 40.26 -0.12 -2.78
C SER A 155 40.33 -0.88 -1.46
N ASP A 156 40.86 -0.27 -0.40
CA ASP A 156 40.89 -0.85 0.96
C ASP A 156 39.58 -0.71 1.74
N ARG A 157 38.56 -0.08 1.15
CA ARG A 157 37.21 0.00 1.73
C ARG A 157 36.59 -1.40 1.79
N PHE A 158 36.03 -1.74 2.95
CA PHE A 158 35.20 -2.93 3.09
C PHE A 158 33.90 -2.78 2.28
N VAL A 159 33.62 -3.77 1.43
CA VAL A 159 32.38 -3.87 0.65
C VAL A 159 31.67 -5.14 1.08
N ARG A 160 30.39 -5.02 1.45
CA ARG A 160 29.56 -6.17 1.82
C ARG A 160 29.39 -7.08 0.60
N PRO A 161 29.57 -8.41 0.71
CA PRO A 161 29.36 -9.31 -0.40
C PRO A 161 27.89 -9.30 -0.83
N THR A 162 27.64 -9.17 -2.13
CA THR A 162 26.28 -9.08 -2.70
C THR A 162 25.58 -10.42 -2.76
N PHE A 163 26.35 -11.50 -2.89
CA PHE A 163 25.84 -12.86 -3.01
C PHE A 163 26.41 -13.71 -1.87
N ALA A 164 25.54 -14.45 -1.20
CA ALA A 164 25.93 -15.46 -0.23
C ALA A 164 25.74 -16.84 -0.87
N VAL A 165 26.71 -17.74 -0.65
CA VAL A 165 26.57 -19.13 -1.08
C VAL A 165 25.52 -19.79 -0.20
N THR A 166 24.37 -20.10 -0.78
CA THR A 166 23.31 -20.86 -0.09
C THR A 166 23.47 -22.34 -0.42
N PRO A 167 23.20 -23.25 0.54
CA PRO A 167 23.25 -24.68 0.27
C PRO A 167 22.19 -25.07 -0.76
N ASN A 168 22.53 -25.97 -1.69
CA ASN A 168 21.60 -26.46 -2.72
C ASN A 168 20.40 -27.21 -2.14
N GLU A 169 20.58 -27.84 -0.98
CA GLU A 169 19.52 -28.54 -0.26
C GLU A 169 19.33 -27.90 1.12
N VAL A 170 18.11 -27.46 1.40
CA VAL A 170 17.71 -26.97 2.72
C VAL A 170 17.17 -28.18 3.48
N THR A 171 17.75 -28.49 4.64
CA THR A 171 17.14 -29.46 5.57
C THR A 171 15.77 -28.94 5.99
N LYS A 172 14.72 -29.67 5.62
CA LYS A 172 13.34 -29.39 6.03
C LYS A 172 13.15 -29.56 7.52
#